data_AF-A0A3D8WX21-F1
#
_entry.id   AF-A0A3D8WX21-F1
#
_cell.length_a   1.000
_cell.length_b   1.000
_cell.length_c   1.000
_cell.angle_alpha   90.00
_cell.angle_beta   90.00
_cell.angle_gamma   90.00
#
_symmetry.space_group_name_H-M   'P 1'
#
loop_
_entity.id
_entity.type
_entity.pdbx_description
1 polymer ?
#
loop_
_entity_poly.entity_id
_entity_poly.type
_entity_poly.pdbx_seq_one_letter_code
_entity_poly.pdbx_strand_id
1 'polypeptide(L)'
;MDIWMGKIRDYNHLGHYLGTYQAIIEKQNKMLYKMTLSFNPAYTLKKRDKNNHLKDKILYSSSVEVLKREFRNEIPLLKKQTKVVWMKRGLNI
;
A
#
# COMPACT_ATOMS: atom_id res chain seq x y z
N MET A 1 15.36 -9.15 -9.46
CA MET A 1 14.31 -9.38 -8.44
C MET A 1 13.08 -8.55 -8.82
N ASP A 2 11.89 -9.16 -8.87
CA ASP A 2 10.66 -8.44 -9.24
C ASP A 2 10.03 -7.79 -7.99
N ILE A 3 9.87 -6.48 -8.03
CA ILE A 3 9.20 -5.71 -6.97
C ILE A 3 8.00 -4.97 -7.57
N TRP A 4 6.83 -5.07 -6.93
CA TRP A 4 5.66 -4.29 -7.30
C TRP A 4 5.37 -3.26 -6.22
N MET A 5 5.24 -2.00 -6.61
CA MET A 5 4.89 -0.92 -5.69
C MET A 5 3.53 -0.33 -6.05
N GLY A 6 2.60 -0.35 -5.11
CA GLY A 6 1.28 0.28 -5.19
C GLY A 6 1.24 1.52 -4.31
N LYS A 7 0.68 2.63 -4.80
CA LYS A 7 0.50 3.86 -4.02
C LYS A 7 -0.91 4.39 -4.16
N ILE A 8 -1.48 4.87 -3.05
CA ILE A 8 -2.78 5.51 -3.00
C ILE A 8 -2.71 6.74 -2.10
N ARG A 9 -3.16 7.88 -2.61
CA ARG A 9 -3.29 9.10 -1.83
C ARG A 9 -4.60 9.08 -1.05
N ASP A 10 -4.51 9.41 0.22
CA ASP A 10 -5.63 9.55 1.13
C ASP A 10 -5.97 11.02 1.34
N TYR A 11 -7.26 11.30 1.45
CA TYR A 11 -7.82 12.64 1.59
C TYR A 11 -8.95 12.62 2.61
N ASN A 12 -9.08 13.67 3.42
CA ASN A 12 -10.22 13.79 4.31
C ASN A 12 -11.50 14.18 3.55
N HIS A 13 -12.62 14.26 4.27
CA HIS A 13 -13.92 14.67 3.73
C HIS A 13 -13.94 16.10 3.15
N LEU A 14 -12.95 16.94 3.47
CA LEU A 14 -12.77 18.29 2.93
C LEU A 14 -11.83 18.32 1.72
N GLY A 15 -11.32 17.17 1.26
CA GLY A 15 -10.37 17.09 0.15
C GLY A 15 -8.93 17.45 0.53
N HIS A 16 -8.63 17.63 1.81
CA HIS A 16 -7.25 17.85 2.27
C HIS A 16 -6.46 16.55 2.24
N TYR A 17 -5.29 16.60 1.63
CA TYR A 17 -4.37 15.46 1.54
C TYR A 17 -3.90 15.03 2.93
N LEU A 18 -4.15 13.77 3.28
CA LEU A 18 -3.78 13.18 4.57
C LEU A 18 -2.45 12.43 4.52
N GLY A 19 -2.13 11.83 3.38
CA GLY A 19 -0.95 10.99 3.27
C GLY A 19 -1.08 10.00 2.13
N THR A 20 -0.09 9.13 2.00
CA THR A 20 -0.06 8.09 0.98
C THR A 20 0.06 6.72 1.64
N TYR A 21 -0.92 5.85 1.36
CA TYR A 21 -0.79 4.41 1.55
C TYR A 21 0.15 3.84 0.49
N GLN A 22 1.10 3.04 0.92
CA GLN A 22 2.07 2.37 0.05
C GLN A 22 2.06 0.87 0.34
N ALA A 23 2.00 0.08 -0.72
CA ALA A 23 2.21 -1.36 -0.69
C ALA A 23 3.48 -1.70 -1.48
N ILE A 24 4.35 -2.52 -0.92
CA ILE A 24 5.52 -3.08 -1.60
C ILE A 24 5.37 -4.60 -1.59
N ILE A 25 5.25 -5.20 -2.77
CA ILE A 25 5.23 -6.65 -2.96
C ILE A 25 6.59 -7.09 -3.48
N GLU A 26 7.24 -7.98 -2.75
CA GLU A 26 8.56 -8.51 -3.06
C GLU A 26 8.49 -10.03 -3.18
N LYS A 27 9.10 -10.58 -4.22
CA LYS A 27 9.28 -12.03 -4.33
C LYS A 27 10.32 -12.49 -3.30
N GLN A 28 9.91 -13.30 -2.33
CA GLN A 28 10.80 -13.84 -1.30
C GLN A 28 11.50 -15.11 -1.77
N ASN A 29 10.73 -16.06 -2.31
CA ASN A 29 11.23 -17.36 -2.81
C ASN A 29 10.53 -17.73 -4.12
N LYS A 30 10.81 -18.92 -4.69
CA LYS A 30 10.27 -19.37 -5.99
C LYS A 30 8.74 -19.19 -6.13
N MET A 31 7.98 -19.38 -5.06
CA MET A 31 6.51 -19.37 -5.05
C MET A 31 5.87 -18.42 -4.03
N LEU A 32 6.64 -17.58 -3.32
CA LEU A 32 6.11 -16.77 -2.23
C LEU A 32 6.39 -15.28 -2.44
N TYR A 33 5.35 -14.47 -2.32
CA TYR A 33 5.40 -13.02 -2.31
C TYR A 33 5.07 -12.49 -0.92
N LYS A 34 5.81 -11.48 -0.50
CA LYS A 34 5.58 -10.72 0.73
C LYS A 34 5.10 -9.34 0.34
N MET A 35 4.00 -8.88 0.92
CA MET A 35 3.54 -7.50 0.83
C MET A 35 3.77 -6.79 2.15
N THR A 36 4.44 -5.64 2.09
CA THR A 36 4.60 -4.71 3.22
C THR A 36 3.72 -3.50 2.97
N LEU A 37 2.80 -3.22 3.91
CA LEU A 37 1.92 -2.05 3.88
C LEU A 37 2.46 -0.97 4.82
N SER A 38 2.49 0.26 4.34
CA SER A 38 2.86 1.43 5.13
C SER A 38 1.99 2.63 4.79
N PHE A 39 1.85 3.54 5.75
CA PHE A 39 1.19 4.83 5.56
C PHE A 39 2.19 5.96 5.83
N ASN A 40 2.40 6.79 4.81
CA ASN A 40 3.23 7.98 4.87
C ASN A 40 2.35 9.21 5.08
N PRO A 41 2.21 9.72 6.32
CA PRO A 41 1.38 10.89 6.60
C PRO A 41 1.93 12.14 5.90
N ALA A 42 1.04 13.03 5.47
CA ALA A 42 1.41 14.38 5.07
C ALA A 42 2.02 15.13 6.25
N TYR A 43 3.06 15.92 6.02
CA TYR A 43 3.81 16.67 7.05
C TYR A 43 2.92 17.54 7.96
N THR A 44 1.76 17.96 7.45
CA THR A 44 0.78 18.81 8.14
C THR A 44 -0.11 18.05 9.14
N LEU A 45 -0.19 16.72 9.09
CA LEU A 45 -0.86 15.95 10.14
C LEU A 45 0.05 15.84 11.35
N LYS A 46 -0.30 16.61 12.39
CA LYS A 46 0.25 16.43 13.74
C LYS A 46 0.21 14.93 14.07
N LYS A 47 1.33 14.40 14.59
CA LYS A 47 1.58 13.02 15.06
C LYS A 47 0.48 12.35 15.92
N ARG A 48 -0.63 13.03 16.20
CA ARG A 48 -1.71 12.65 17.13
C ARG A 48 -2.83 11.81 16.51
N ASP A 49 -3.01 11.79 15.19
CA ASP A 49 -3.93 10.82 14.55
C ASP A 49 -3.24 9.45 14.40
N LYS A 50 -3.01 8.81 15.55
CA LYS A 50 -2.36 7.50 15.73
C LYS A 50 -3.26 6.31 15.39
N ASN A 51 -4.33 6.49 14.60
CA ASN A 51 -5.24 5.41 14.22
C ASN A 51 -5.06 4.91 12.78
N ASN A 52 -3.84 4.97 12.24
CA ASN A 52 -3.54 4.22 11.02
C ASN A 52 -3.22 2.77 11.38
N HIS A 53 -4.29 1.96 11.49
CA HIS A 53 -4.26 0.50 11.70
C HIS A 53 -3.43 -0.29 10.67
N LEU A 54 -2.89 0.38 9.65
CA LEU A 54 -2.10 -0.20 8.57
C LEU A 54 -0.59 0.08 8.70
N LYS A 55 -0.14 0.71 9.79
CA LYS A 55 1.29 0.77 10.08
C LYS A 55 1.82 -0.65 10.26
N ASP A 56 2.64 -1.06 9.30
CA ASP A 56 3.48 -2.26 9.35
C ASP A 56 2.73 -3.59 9.28
N LYS A 57 1.62 -3.63 8.52
CA LYS A 57 0.97 -4.91 8.19
C LYS A 57 1.77 -5.65 7.12
N ILE A 58 2.16 -6.87 7.43
CA ILE A 58 2.84 -7.78 6.50
C ILE A 58 1.84 -8.86 6.07
N LEU A 59 1.73 -9.08 4.77
CA LEU A 59 0.89 -10.12 4.17
C LEU A 59 1.73 -11.01 3.28
N TYR A 60 1.37 -12.30 3.20
CA TYR A 60 2.04 -13.28 2.36
C TYR A 60 1.04 -13.96 1.43
N SER A 61 1.46 -14.24 0.20
CA SER A 61 0.66 -15.02 -0.74
C SER A 61 1.54 -15.63 -1.82
N SER A 62 1.09 -16.72 -2.42
CA SER A 62 1.68 -17.26 -3.65
C SER A 62 1.27 -16.49 -4.90
N SER A 63 0.31 -15.56 -4.79
CA SER A 63 -0.18 -14.74 -5.91
C SER A 63 -0.04 -13.25 -5.63
N VAL A 64 0.62 -12.55 -6.57
CA VAL A 64 0.69 -11.08 -6.56
C VAL A 64 -0.72 -10.48 -6.66
N GLU A 65 -1.63 -11.07 -7.43
CA GLU A 65 -2.98 -10.54 -7.63
C GLU A 65 -3.80 -10.58 -6.34
N VAL A 66 -3.64 -11.65 -5.55
CA VAL A 66 -4.27 -11.76 -4.22
C VAL A 66 -3.77 -10.62 -3.32
N LEU A 67 -2.46 -10.38 -3.27
CA LEU A 67 -1.89 -9.28 -2.48
C LEU A 67 -2.38 -7.90 -2.94
N LYS A 68 -2.48 -7.69 -4.26
CA LYS A 68 -3.02 -6.43 -4.82
C LYS A 68 -4.49 -6.21 -4.43
N ARG A 69 -5.28 -7.29 -4.38
CA ARG A 69 -6.70 -7.24 -3.95
C ARG A 69 -6.81 -6.94 -2.46
N GLU A 70 -6.01 -7.62 -1.63
CA GLU A 70 -5.97 -7.36 -0.19
C GLU A 70 -5.60 -5.91 0.10
N PHE A 71 -4.58 -5.34 -0.57
CA PHE A 71 -4.23 -3.93 -0.40
C PHE A 71 -5.40 -2.98 -0.65
N ARG A 72 -6.26 -3.29 -1.63
CA ARG A 72 -7.45 -2.48 -1.92
C ARG A 72 -8.52 -2.63 -0.83
N ASN A 73 -8.71 -3.83 -0.30
CA ASN A 73 -9.71 -4.11 0.73
C ASN A 73 -9.33 -3.50 2.09
N GLU A 74 -8.04 -3.47 2.40
CA GLU A 74 -7.51 -2.96 3.66
C GLU A 74 -7.71 -1.46 3.86
N ILE A 75 -7.99 -0.69 2.81
CA ILE A 75 -8.13 0.76 2.89
C ILE A 75 -9.63 1.13 2.89
N PRO A 76 -10.25 1.28 4.08
CA PRO A 76 -11.71 1.36 4.22
C PRO A 76 -12.35 2.60 3.58
N LEU A 77 -11.57 3.67 3.35
CA LEU A 77 -12.05 4.93 2.76
C LEU A 77 -12.09 4.91 1.23
N LEU A 78 -11.49 3.91 0.59
CA LEU A 78 -11.46 3.79 -0.87
C LEU A 78 -12.71 3.09 -1.41
N LYS A 79 -13.88 3.60 -1.03
CA LYS A 79 -15.14 3.26 -1.68
C LYS A 79 -15.10 3.84 -3.11
N LYS A 80 -14.65 2.98 -4.03
CA LYS A 80 -15.00 2.90 -5.46
C LYS A 80 -14.10 3.57 -6.53
N GLN A 81 -13.31 4.62 -6.30
CA GLN A 81 -12.72 5.36 -7.45
C GLN A 81 -11.19 5.52 -7.52
N THR A 82 -10.43 5.21 -6.47
CA THR A 82 -8.98 5.49 -6.53
C THR A 82 -8.23 4.36 -7.21
N LYS A 83 -7.72 4.65 -8.41
CA LYS A 83 -6.89 3.71 -9.18
C LYS A 83 -5.53 3.55 -8.51
N VAL A 84 -5.21 2.33 -8.09
CA VAL A 84 -3.87 1.99 -7.61
C VAL A 84 -2.93 1.86 -8.80
N VAL A 85 -1.92 2.72 -8.86
CA VAL A 85 -0.86 2.58 -9.86
C VAL A 85 0.17 1.59 -9.32
N TRP A 86 0.25 0.42 -9.97
CA TRP A 86 1.26 -0.58 -9.69
C TRP A 86 2.43 -0.40 -10.63
N MET A 87 3.61 -0.13 -10.08
CA MET A 87 4.84 -0.10 -10.85
C MET A 87 5.63 -1.38 -10.58
N LYS A 88 5.92 -2.13 -11.64
CA LYS A 88 6.88 -3.23 -11.59
C LYS A 88 8.28 -2.63 -11.75
N ARG A 89 9.12 -2.78 -10.74
CA ARG A 89 10.55 -2.51 -10.85
C ARG A 89 11.26 -3.84 -11.04
N GLY A 90 11.84 -4.04 -12.22
CA GLY A 90 12.90 -5.02 -12.40
C GLY A 90 14.17 -4.42 -11.81
N LEU A 91 14.72 -5.06 -10.79
CA LEU A 91 16.14 -4.85 -10.47
C LEU A 91 16.93 -5.39 -11.67
N ASN A 92 17.39 -4.50 -12.55
CA ASN A 92 18.53 -4.78 -13.43
C ASN A 92 19.73 -4.95 -12.50
N ILE A 93 19.97 -6.20 -12.11
CA ILE A 93 21.25 -6.65 -11.55
C ILE A 93 21.78 -7.64 -12.59
#